data_AF-A0A242KLK2-F1
#
_entry.id   AF-A0A242KLK2-F1
#
_cell.length_a   1.000
_cell.length_b   1.000
_cell.length_c   1.000
_cell.angle_alpha   90.00
_cell.angle_beta   90.00
_cell.angle_gamma   90.00
#
_symmetry.space_group_name_H-M   'P 1'
#
loop_
_entity.id
_entity.type
_entity.pdbx_description
1 polymer ?
#
loop_
_entity_poly.entity_id
_entity_poly.type
_entity_poly.pdbx_seq_one_letter_code
_entity_poly.pdbx_strand_id
1 'polypeptide(L)'
;MSYMGTLSVEDIYYYGSRCTATEKVTKKIPTGQHKTVVQAKRYVLKKDKALEEMVYYIGKQKQVLLKDPISLKELYPKIKYVYDKNGVLIGRRRNGVLRCTAKGMGRLIG
;
A
#
# COMPACT_ATOMS: atom_id res chain seq x y z
N MET A 1 -8.14 -4.13 -27.76
CA MET A 1 -6.99 -4.74 -27.07
C MET A 1 -6.89 -4.20 -25.65
N SER A 2 -7.22 -5.01 -24.64
CA SER A 2 -7.13 -4.61 -23.24
C SER A 2 -5.66 -4.74 -22.79
N TYR A 3 -4.93 -3.62 -22.76
CA TYR A 3 -3.66 -3.55 -22.05
C TYR A 3 -3.94 -3.78 -20.56
N MET A 4 -3.89 -5.03 -20.10
CA MET A 4 -3.98 -5.35 -18.69
C MET A 4 -2.63 -5.09 -18.00
N GLY A 5 -2.15 -3.86 -18.07
CA GLY A 5 -0.83 -3.45 -17.56
C GLY A 5 -0.66 -3.90 -16.11
N THR A 6 0.32 -4.77 -15.88
CA THR A 6 0.81 -5.06 -14.54
C THR A 6 1.58 -3.83 -14.08
N LEU A 7 1.30 -3.34 -12.87
CA LEU A 7 2.02 -2.22 -12.29
C LEU A 7 3.28 -2.75 -11.62
N SER A 8 4.45 -2.51 -12.21
CA SER A 8 5.75 -2.93 -11.71
C SER A 8 6.19 -2.17 -10.44
N VAL A 9 7.30 -2.57 -9.83
CA VAL A 9 7.88 -1.81 -8.69
C VAL A 9 8.37 -0.45 -9.18
N GLU A 10 8.98 -0.42 -10.36
CA GLU A 10 9.49 0.76 -11.03
C GLU A 10 8.36 1.77 -11.31
N ASP A 11 7.22 1.31 -11.81
CA ASP A 11 6.06 2.18 -12.03
C ASP A 11 5.60 2.82 -10.70
N ILE A 12 5.66 2.08 -9.60
CA ILE A 12 5.32 2.61 -8.28
C ILE A 12 6.35 3.64 -7.81
N TYR A 13 7.63 3.49 -8.16
CA TYR A 13 8.64 4.52 -7.88
C TYR A 13 8.34 5.84 -8.57
N TYR A 14 7.91 5.79 -9.83
CA TYR A 14 7.66 6.98 -10.63
C TYR A 14 6.31 7.64 -10.32
N TYR A 15 5.25 6.85 -10.18
CA TYR A 15 3.89 7.37 -10.10
C TYR A 15 3.26 7.26 -8.71
N GLY A 16 3.76 6.37 -7.86
CA GLY A 16 3.21 6.10 -6.54
C GLY A 16 3.63 7.14 -5.50
N SER A 17 2.66 7.57 -4.70
CA SER A 17 2.88 8.41 -3.51
C SER A 17 2.47 7.72 -2.22
N ARG A 18 1.42 6.89 -2.26
CA ARG A 18 0.97 6.08 -1.12
C ARG A 18 0.57 4.68 -1.58
N CYS A 19 0.68 3.71 -0.69
CA CYS A 19 0.09 2.40 -0.91
C CYS A 19 -0.59 1.85 0.34
N THR A 20 -1.44 0.85 0.14
CA THR A 20 -1.99 0.02 1.20
C THR A 20 -1.51 -1.40 1.01
N ALA A 21 -0.96 -2.01 2.05
CA ALA A 21 -0.56 -3.42 2.05
C ALA A 21 -1.41 -4.22 3.04
N THR A 22 -1.66 -5.48 2.72
CA THR A 22 -2.36 -6.41 3.62
C THR A 22 -1.36 -7.33 4.29
N GLU A 23 -1.32 -7.31 5.62
CA GLU A 23 -0.44 -8.17 6.41
C GLU A 23 -1.26 -9.08 7.33
N LYS A 24 -0.81 -10.33 7.48
CA LYS A 24 -1.35 -11.24 8.50
C LYS A 24 -0.65 -10.95 9.81
N VAL A 25 -1.40 -10.59 10.83
CA VAL A 25 -0.88 -10.31 12.18
C VAL A 25 -1.53 -11.27 13.15
N THR A 26 -0.72 -11.98 13.92
CA THR A 26 -1.20 -12.82 15.02
C THR A 26 -1.31 -11.97 16.27
N LYS A 27 -2.51 -11.89 16.84
CA LYS A 27 -2.79 -11.16 18.08
C LYS A 27 -3.23 -12.14 19.15
N LYS A 28 -2.79 -11.92 20.38
CA LYS A 28 -3.34 -12.59 21.56
C LYS A 28 -4.67 -11.91 21.90
N ILE A 29 -5.75 -12.67 21.98
CA ILE A 29 -7.06 -12.16 22.40
C ILE A 29 -7.22 -12.30 23.92
N PRO A 30 -8.17 -11.58 24.56
CA PRO A 30 -8.31 -11.57 26.02
C PRO A 30 -8.52 -12.95 26.66
N THR A 31 -9.05 -13.91 25.90
CA THR A 31 -9.23 -15.32 26.32
C THR A 31 -7.92 -16.13 26.34
N GLY A 32 -6.77 -15.51 26.06
CA GLY A 32 -5.46 -16.16 26.03
C GLY A 32 -5.11 -16.84 24.70
N GLN A 33 -6.08 -17.03 23.81
CA GLN A 33 -5.87 -17.65 22.49
C GLN A 33 -5.16 -16.70 21.51
N HIS A 34 -4.54 -17.27 20.49
CA HIS A 34 -3.94 -16.53 19.38
C HIS A 34 -4.87 -16.54 18.17
N LYS A 35 -5.13 -15.35 17.59
CA LYS A 35 -5.91 -15.19 16.37
C LYS A 35 -5.09 -14.48 15.31
N THR A 36 -4.94 -15.10 14.14
CA THR A 36 -4.36 -14.44 12.97
C THR A 36 -5.45 -13.63 12.25
N VAL A 37 -5.21 -12.34 12.09
CA VAL A 37 -6.12 -11.43 11.39
C VAL A 37 -5.39 -10.73 10.24
N VAL A 38 -6.09 -10.51 9.14
CA VAL A 38 -5.59 -9.69 8.03
C VAL A 38 -5.82 -8.22 8.39
N GLN A 39 -4.76 -7.42 8.37
CA GLN A 39 -4.82 -5.99 8.61
C GLN A 39 -4.32 -5.23 7.38
N ALA A 40 -5.01 -4.14 7.07
CA ALA A 40 -4.58 -3.20 6.05
C ALA A 40 -3.70 -2.12 6.72
N LYS A 41 -2.48 -1.98 6.24
CA LYS A 41 -1.53 -0.94 6.66
C LYS A 41 -1.30 0.05 5.54
N ARG A 42 -1.12 1.32 5.89
CA ARG A 42 -0.89 2.42 4.95
C ARG A 42 0.57 2.79 4.96
N TYR A 43 1.10 3.14 3.79
CA TYR A 43 2.49 3.53 3.64
C TYR A 43 2.60 4.78 2.77
N VAL A 44 3.51 5.68 3.14
CA VAL A 44 4.02 6.73 2.25
C VAL A 44 5.18 6.13 1.45
N LEU A 45 5.14 6.33 0.13
CA LEU A 45 6.19 5.88 -0.79
C LEU A 45 7.23 6.98 -0.95
N LYS A 46 8.51 6.61 -0.83
CA LYS A 46 9.67 7.47 -1.05
C LYS A 46 10.69 6.70 -1.87
N LYS A 47 10.61 6.82 -3.22
CA LYS A 47 11.45 6.05 -4.15
C LYS A 47 11.46 4.56 -3.78
N ASP A 48 12.62 4.01 -3.46
CA ASP A 48 12.89 2.61 -3.10
C ASP A 48 12.36 2.18 -1.72
N LYS A 49 11.80 3.12 -0.95
CA LYS A 49 11.38 2.90 0.44
C LYS A 49 9.90 3.19 0.65
N ALA A 50 9.33 2.51 1.64
CA ALA A 50 7.97 2.72 2.12
C ALA A 50 7.99 2.94 3.64
N LEU A 51 7.28 3.97 4.12
CA LEU A 51 7.19 4.30 5.54
C LEU A 51 5.77 4.05 6.01
N GLU A 52 5.58 3.16 7.00
CA GLU A 52 4.25 2.83 7.54
C GLU A 52 3.65 4.06 8.25
N GLU A 53 2.45 4.47 7.85
CA GLU A 53 1.66 5.50 8.54
C GLU A 53 0.94 4.86 9.73
N MET A 54 1.38 5.20 10.95
CA MET A 54 0.63 4.91 12.17
C MET A 54 -0.25 6.09 12.53
N VAL A 55 -1.54 5.82 12.66
CA VAL A 55 -2.51 6.78 13.19
C VAL A 55 -2.72 6.52 14.67
N TYR A 56 -2.60 7.57 15.47
CA TYR A 56 -2.99 7.57 16.87
C TYR A 56 -3.76 8.85 17.18
N TYR A 57 -4.41 8.90 18.33
CA TYR A 57 -5.21 10.04 18.75
C TYR A 57 -4.68 10.60 20.06
N ILE A 58 -4.48 11.91 20.12
CA ILE A 58 -4.23 12.65 21.36
C ILE A 58 -5.48 13.48 21.62
N GLY A 59 -6.28 13.06 22.60
CA GLY A 59 -7.64 13.60 22.78
C GLY A 59 -8.49 13.39 21.52
N LYS A 60 -9.02 14.49 20.95
CA LYS A 60 -9.81 14.48 19.71
C LYS A 60 -8.95 14.66 18.44
N GLN A 61 -7.65 14.92 18.58
CA GLN A 61 -6.78 15.20 17.43
C GLN A 61 -6.15 13.92 16.90
N LYS A 62 -6.23 13.74 15.58
CA LYS A 62 -5.58 12.66 14.86
C LYS A 62 -4.12 13.04 14.60
N GLN A 63 -3.21 12.17 15.02
CA GLN A 63 -1.78 12.30 14.79
C GLN A 63 -1.30 11.16 13.88
N VAL A 64 -0.30 11.45 13.06
CA VAL A 64 0.31 10.48 12.12
C VAL A 64 1.80 10.40 12.39
N LEU A 65 2.28 9.21 12.72
CA LEU A 65 3.70 8.89 12.82
C LEU A 65 4.11 8.04 11.63
N LEU A 66 5.33 8.27 11.14
CA LEU A 66 5.97 7.42 10.15
C LEU A 66 6.95 6.50 10.87
N LYS A 67 6.78 5.18 10.68
CA LYS A 67 7.77 4.20 11.15
C LYS A 67 9.03 4.21 10.30
N ASP A 68 10.01 3.44 10.77
CA ASP A 68 11.22 3.13 10.01
C ASP A 68 10.89 2.67 8.58
N PRO A 69 11.70 3.12 7.61
CA PRO A 69 11.49 2.77 6.22
C PRO A 69 11.77 1.29 5.99
N ILE A 70 10.92 0.65 5.19
CA ILE A 70 11.13 -0.69 4.65
C ILE A 70 11.35 -0.64 3.14
N SER A 71 11.97 -1.68 2.58
CA SER A 71 12.16 -1.78 1.14
C SER A 71 10.81 -1.88 0.42
N LEU A 72 10.60 -1.08 -0.63
CA LEU A 72 9.40 -1.21 -1.45
C LEU A 72 9.35 -2.57 -2.15
N LYS A 73 10.50 -3.11 -2.55
CA LYS A 73 10.60 -4.42 -3.19
C LYS A 73 10.10 -5.53 -2.27
N GLU A 74 10.43 -5.45 -0.98
CA GLU A 74 9.94 -6.38 0.05
C GLU A 74 8.44 -6.21 0.32
N LEU A 75 7.95 -4.96 0.31
CA LEU A 75 6.54 -4.65 0.52
C LEU A 75 5.66 -5.04 -0.68
N TYR A 76 6.19 -4.97 -1.89
CA TYR A 76 5.45 -5.08 -3.15
C TYR A 76 4.49 -6.27 -3.25
N PRO A 77 4.86 -7.51 -2.87
CA PRO A 77 3.97 -8.66 -2.91
C PRO A 77 2.72 -8.48 -2.03
N LYS A 78 2.83 -7.68 -0.95
CA LYS A 78 1.76 -7.43 0.02
C LYS A 78 0.89 -6.23 -0.37
N ILE A 79 1.31 -5.41 -1.33
CA ILE A 79 0.56 -4.23 -1.76
C ILE A 79 -0.78 -4.64 -2.37
N LYS A 80 -1.85 -4.06 -1.83
CA LYS A 80 -3.22 -4.21 -2.30
C LYS A 80 -3.66 -3.06 -3.20
N TYR A 81 -3.28 -1.82 -2.85
CA TYR A 81 -3.67 -0.59 -3.55
C TYR A 81 -2.48 0.36 -3.65
N VAL A 82 -2.36 1.08 -4.77
CA VAL A 82 -1.36 2.14 -4.99
C VAL A 82 -2.08 3.41 -5.45
N TYR A 83 -1.68 4.54 -4.86
CA TYR A 83 -2.22 5.86 -5.13
C TYR A 83 -1.12 6.82 -5.57
N ASP A 84 -1.45 7.73 -6.48
CA ASP A 84 -0.55 8.78 -6.92
C ASP A 84 -0.50 9.97 -5.94
N LYS A 85 0.30 10.99 -6.29
CA LYS A 85 0.42 12.24 -5.51
C LYS A 85 -0.89 13.02 -5.31
N ASN A 86 -1.89 12.79 -6.16
CA ASN A 86 -3.20 13.44 -6.08
C ASN A 86 -4.25 12.56 -5.37
N GLY A 87 -3.83 11.41 -4.82
CA GLY A 87 -4.74 10.46 -4.18
C GLY A 87 -5.56 9.60 -5.15
N VAL A 88 -5.24 9.60 -6.45
CA VAL A 88 -5.90 8.76 -7.45
C VAL A 88 -5.38 7.34 -7.33
N LEU A 89 -6.30 6.37 -7.23
CA LEU A 89 -5.98 4.94 -7.26
C LEU A 89 -5.45 4.55 -8.65
N ILE A 90 -4.15 4.25 -8.76
CA ILE A 90 -3.48 3.86 -10.00
C ILE A 90 -3.21 2.36 -10.10
N GLY A 91 -3.20 1.64 -8.98
CA GLY A 91 -2.94 0.19 -8.95
C GLY A 91 -3.82 -0.57 -7.96
N ARG A 92 -4.27 -1.78 -8.35
CA ARG A 92 -5.05 -2.68 -7.48
C ARG A 92 -4.63 -4.14 -7.69
N ARG A 93 -4.36 -4.84 -6.58
CA ARG A 93 -4.04 -6.28 -6.63
C ARG A 93 -5.30 -7.12 -6.71
N ARG A 94 -5.41 -7.92 -7.77
CA ARG A 94 -6.46 -8.92 -8.01
C ARG A 94 -5.81 -10.22 -8.47
N ASN A 95 -6.23 -11.34 -7.88
CA ASN A 95 -5.74 -12.69 -8.21
C ASN A 95 -4.21 -12.77 -8.23
N GLY A 96 -3.56 -12.25 -7.18
CA GLY A 96 -2.11 -12.28 -7.05
C GLY A 96 -1.34 -11.24 -7.88
N VAL A 97 -1.97 -10.55 -8.83
CA VAL A 97 -1.29 -9.60 -9.73
C VAL A 97 -1.70 -8.15 -9.42
N LEU A 98 -0.73 -7.24 -9.31
CA LEU A 98 -0.98 -5.80 -9.17
C LEU A 98 -1.20 -5.21 -10.56
N ARG A 99 -2.44 -4.81 -10.85
CA ARG A 99 -2.82 -4.27 -12.16
C ARG A 99 -3.08 -2.77 -12.08
N CYS A 100 -2.75 -2.07 -13.15
CA CYS A 100 -3.12 -0.68 -13.33
C CYS A 100 -4.65 -0.52 -13.35
N THR A 101 -5.16 0.60 -12.85
CA THR A 101 -6.56 0.99 -13.02
C THR A 101 -6.75 1.80 -14.30
N ALA A 102 -7.98 1.93 -14.79
CA ALA A 102 -8.26 2.78 -15.96
C ALA A 102 -7.74 4.22 -15.83
N LYS A 103 -7.82 4.80 -14.63
CA LYS A 103 -7.25 6.12 -14.33
C LYS A 103 -5.72 6.12 -14.32
N GLY A 104 -5.10 5.04 -13.86
CA GLY A 104 -3.64 4.87 -13.91
C GLY A 104 -3.11 4.64 -15.32
N MET A 105 -3.85 3.93 -16.17
CA MET A 105 -3.45 3.64 -17.56
C MET A 105 -3.24 4.91 -18.40
N GLY A 106 -4.09 5.93 -18.24
CA GLY A 106 -3.93 7.19 -18.98
C GLY A 106 -2.63 7.95 -18.67
N ARG A 107 -1.95 7.63 -17.57
CA ARG A 107 -0.64 8.22 -17.21
C ARG A 107 0.57 7.40 -17.62
N LEU A 108 0.37 6.13 -17.97
CA LEU A 108 1.44 5.22 -18.41
C LEU A 108 1.60 5.20 -19.93
N ILE A 109 0.64 5.79 -20.66
CA ILE A 109 0.58 5.84 -22.12
C ILE A 109 1.00 7.23 -22.65
N GLY A 110 1.12 8.24 -21.76
CA GLY A 110 1.44 9.62 -22.11
C GLY A 110 2.89 9.98 -21.86
#